data_AF-A0A3B1DS62-F1
#
_entry.id   AF-A0A3B1DS62-F1
#
_cell.length_a   1.000
_cell.length_b   1.000
_cell.length_c   1.000
_cell.angle_alpha   90.00
_cell.angle_beta   90.00
_cell.angle_gamma   90.00
#
_symmetry.space_group_name_H-M   'P 1'
#
loop_
_entity.id
_entity.type
_entity.pdbx_description
1 polymer ?
#
loop_
_entity_poly.entity_id
_entity_poly.type
_entity_poly.pdbx_seq_one_letter_code
_entity_poly.pdbx_strand_id
1 'polypeptide(L)'
;MDIQAKINKKIKYLFNPPTLKTVGFLGFDINSCPTSCLVQHGKHEFGLSKWVSPKRSRSYPYGRVYDTLGYSKRITVIPVYKEEGKAGDRDYLQWDTVSLMSLLDVFVVLAYYSKAEKHSTRENKITNQQFDSEYVCKKLTEISEYQSSALDWNMREVSESLPTLVEKAKKSYGCISNKLDIELHGEDGIEKFQNKIASSVDAFMHSSRHKAKQAQQREFSTLQPKEHLQTDSKAKITITDYLGGCYYFTTDEIEIKGNQLLLIEAKHTKNTKLPSMADIKDGLLKMILYSNLENVTVKNHQYSPVPVLKLTSSIISGKITSQSSRKEIDCFIQQNQYQGKKKIDLEYILQEGRNNNILIRIEGV
;
A
#
# COMPACT_ATOMS: atom_id res chain seq x y z
N MET A 1 -6.72 -2.68 -22.09
CA MET A 1 -7.15 -4.10 -22.06
C MET A 1 -7.77 -4.42 -20.70
N ASP A 2 -8.64 -5.43 -20.58
CA ASP A 2 -9.21 -5.90 -19.30
C ASP A 2 -8.73 -7.33 -18.99
N ILE A 3 -8.11 -7.50 -17.82
CA ILE A 3 -7.60 -8.77 -17.29
C ILE A 3 -8.46 -9.16 -16.09
N GLN A 4 -8.93 -10.41 -16.06
CA GLN A 4 -9.57 -10.99 -14.87
C GLN A 4 -8.64 -12.04 -14.29
N ALA A 5 -8.45 -12.03 -12.97
CA ALA A 5 -7.60 -12.97 -12.27
C ALA A 5 -8.18 -13.33 -10.90
N LYS A 6 -7.73 -14.46 -10.33
CA LYS A 6 -8.16 -14.92 -9.01
C LYS A 6 -6.96 -15.23 -8.12
N ILE A 7 -7.14 -15.12 -6.81
CA ILE A 7 -6.24 -15.67 -5.79
C ILE A 7 -7.07 -16.68 -4.99
N ASN A 8 -6.93 -17.97 -5.29
CA ASN A 8 -7.79 -19.01 -4.70
C ASN A 8 -7.22 -19.61 -3.40
N LYS A 9 -6.08 -19.13 -2.92
CA LYS A 9 -5.30 -19.73 -1.83
C LYS A 9 -4.63 -18.64 -0.99
N LYS A 10 -4.18 -19.00 0.22
CA LYS A 10 -3.34 -18.12 1.04
C LYS A 10 -2.10 -17.68 0.26
N ILE A 11 -1.73 -16.40 0.39
CA ILE A 11 -0.56 -15.81 -0.24
C ILE A 11 0.70 -16.59 0.12
N LYS A 12 1.45 -16.99 -0.90
CA LYS A 12 2.78 -17.58 -0.78
C LYS A 12 3.81 -16.54 -1.20
N TYR A 13 4.67 -16.18 -0.27
CA TYR A 13 5.76 -15.25 -0.50
C TYR A 13 6.87 -15.47 0.53
N LEU A 14 8.12 -15.53 0.06
CA LEU A 14 9.32 -15.58 0.87
C LEU A 14 9.75 -14.16 1.21
N PHE A 15 9.36 -13.70 2.39
CA PHE A 15 9.68 -12.37 2.88
C PHE A 15 11.10 -12.31 3.43
N ASN A 16 11.91 -11.38 2.92
CA ASN A 16 13.11 -10.91 3.61
C ASN A 16 12.83 -9.53 4.19
N PRO A 17 12.31 -9.45 5.43
CA PRO A 17 11.99 -8.16 6.04
C PRO A 17 13.26 -7.33 6.24
N PRO A 18 13.19 -6.00 6.08
CA PRO A 18 14.28 -5.14 6.50
C PRO A 18 14.44 -5.21 8.03
N THR A 19 15.65 -4.89 8.51
CA THR A 19 15.88 -4.65 9.93
C THR A 19 15.10 -3.42 10.39
N LEU A 20 14.10 -3.63 11.25
CA LEU A 20 13.27 -2.57 11.80
C LEU A 20 13.78 -2.14 13.18
N LYS A 21 13.61 -0.85 13.49
CA LYS A 21 13.87 -0.33 14.84
C LYS A 21 12.82 -0.90 15.80
N THR A 22 13.26 -1.48 16.91
CA THR A 22 12.38 -1.87 18.01
C THR A 22 12.06 -0.68 18.91
N VAL A 23 10.78 -0.56 19.28
CA VAL A 23 10.24 0.48 20.15
C VAL A 23 9.51 -0.21 21.31
N GLY A 24 9.81 0.19 22.55
CA GLY A 24 9.12 -0.32 23.73
C GLY A 24 7.71 0.24 23.85
N PHE A 25 6.78 -0.55 24.39
CA PHE A 25 5.37 -0.14 24.54
C PHE A 25 5.16 0.90 25.66
N LEU A 26 6.02 0.92 26.69
CA LEU A 26 5.94 1.91 27.76
C LEU A 26 6.27 3.31 27.21
N GLY A 27 5.32 4.24 27.31
CA GLY A 27 5.46 5.58 26.73
C GLY A 27 5.41 5.60 25.19
N PHE A 28 4.88 4.54 24.58
CA PHE A 28 4.73 4.48 23.12
C PHE A 28 3.82 5.60 22.60
N ASP A 29 4.28 6.31 21.58
CA ASP A 29 3.50 7.27 20.82
C ASP A 29 3.56 6.96 19.33
N ILE A 30 2.40 6.66 18.76
CA ILE A 30 2.26 6.34 17.34
C ILE A 30 2.70 7.51 16.44
N ASN A 31 2.70 8.74 16.94
CA ASN A 31 3.04 9.92 16.16
C ASN A 31 4.55 10.10 16.03
N SER A 32 5.31 9.78 17.07
CA SER A 32 6.78 9.91 17.09
C SER A 32 7.54 8.67 16.63
N CYS A 33 6.88 7.49 16.59
CA CYS A 33 7.52 6.26 16.12
C CYS A 33 7.84 6.29 14.61
N PRO A 34 8.77 5.45 14.11
CA PRO A 34 8.97 5.27 12.67
C PRO A 34 7.69 4.83 11.95
N THR A 35 7.63 5.02 10.62
CA THR A 35 6.46 4.61 9.82
C THR A 35 6.24 3.11 9.78
N SER A 36 7.32 2.35 9.96
CA SER A 36 7.34 0.90 10.16
C SER A 36 8.37 0.58 11.24
N CYS A 37 7.99 -0.18 12.26
CA CYS A 37 8.84 -0.53 13.40
C CYS A 37 8.43 -1.87 14.02
N LEU A 38 9.25 -2.41 14.91
CA LEU A 38 8.84 -3.48 15.82
C LEU A 38 8.38 -2.86 17.13
N VAL A 39 7.28 -3.37 17.67
CA VAL A 39 6.77 -2.95 18.97
C VAL A 39 6.90 -4.10 19.95
N GLN A 40 7.63 -3.85 21.03
CA GLN A 40 7.80 -4.80 22.13
C GLN A 40 6.80 -4.48 23.24
N HIS A 41 5.81 -5.36 23.43
CA HIS A 41 4.78 -5.26 24.48
C HIS A 41 4.82 -6.49 25.39
N GLY A 42 5.53 -6.39 26.52
CA GLY A 42 5.76 -7.52 27.42
C GLY A 42 6.51 -8.65 26.70
N LYS A 43 5.89 -9.83 26.60
CA LYS A 43 6.43 -10.99 25.86
C LYS A 43 6.07 -10.98 24.36
N HIS A 44 5.19 -10.08 23.94
CA HIS A 44 4.73 -9.99 22.56
C HIS A 44 5.61 -9.02 21.78
N GLU A 45 5.93 -9.42 20.54
CA GLU A 45 6.54 -8.56 19.54
C GLU A 45 5.67 -8.60 18.29
N PHE A 46 5.44 -7.44 17.68
CA PHE A 46 4.71 -7.34 16.41
C PHE A 46 5.29 -6.26 15.52
N GLY A 47 5.23 -6.51 14.20
CA GLY A 47 5.54 -5.50 13.20
C GLY A 47 4.40 -4.49 13.12
N LEU A 48 4.71 -3.21 13.29
CA LEU A 48 3.75 -2.11 13.22
C LEU A 48 4.06 -1.20 12.04
N SER A 49 3.06 -0.92 11.21
CA SER A 49 3.11 0.12 10.18
C SER A 49 2.00 1.16 10.38
N LYS A 50 2.18 2.39 9.90
CA LYS A 50 1.17 3.45 10.01
C LYS A 50 0.97 4.21 8.70
N TRP A 51 -0.29 4.47 8.34
CA TRP A 51 -0.67 5.18 7.13
C TRP A 51 -0.86 6.67 7.43
N VAL A 52 -0.59 7.54 6.45
CA VAL A 52 -0.85 9.00 6.57
C VAL A 52 -2.26 9.34 6.10
N SER A 53 -2.76 8.66 5.08
CA SER A 53 -4.09 8.85 4.51
C SER A 53 -4.72 7.46 4.30
N PRO A 54 -6.05 7.31 4.38
CA PRO A 54 -6.71 6.06 3.99
C PRO A 54 -6.49 5.68 2.51
N LYS A 55 -6.01 6.61 1.68
CA LYS A 55 -5.86 6.39 0.25
C LYS A 55 -4.55 5.68 -0.09
N ARG A 56 -4.69 4.54 -0.78
CA ARG A 56 -3.60 3.61 -1.17
C ARG A 56 -2.52 4.24 -2.05
N SER A 57 -2.84 5.29 -2.80
CA SER A 57 -1.90 5.97 -3.70
C SER A 57 -1.16 7.16 -3.05
N ARG A 58 -1.25 7.34 -1.74
CA ARG A 58 -0.65 8.48 -1.02
C ARG A 58 0.38 8.05 0.00
N SER A 59 1.57 8.63 -0.07
CA SER A 59 2.64 8.46 0.93
C SER A 59 3.13 7.01 1.10
N TYR A 60 3.07 6.20 0.03
CA TYR A 60 3.60 4.82 -0.03
C TYR A 60 3.11 3.90 1.08
N PRO A 61 1.79 3.75 1.28
CA PRO A 61 1.27 2.97 2.39
C PRO A 61 1.63 1.48 2.25
N TYR A 62 1.64 0.95 1.02
CA TYR A 62 2.06 -0.41 0.73
C TYR A 62 3.52 -0.68 1.06
N GLY A 63 4.42 0.27 0.77
CA GLY A 63 5.82 0.14 1.15
C GLY A 63 6.01 -0.01 2.66
N ARG A 64 5.19 0.67 3.46
CA ARG A 64 5.22 0.57 4.94
C ARG A 64 4.69 -0.76 5.45
N VAL A 65 3.61 -1.26 4.84
CA VAL A 65 3.06 -2.59 5.15
C VAL A 65 4.06 -3.67 4.77
N TYR A 66 4.64 -3.60 3.57
CA TYR A 66 5.64 -4.54 3.06
C TYR A 66 6.79 -4.76 4.07
N ASP A 67 7.28 -3.68 4.67
CA ASP A 67 8.35 -3.73 5.67
C ASP A 67 8.02 -4.57 6.90
N THR A 68 6.74 -4.76 7.20
CA THR A 68 6.26 -5.53 8.35
C THR A 68 5.76 -6.92 8.00
N LEU A 69 5.67 -7.28 6.71
CA LEU A 69 5.06 -8.55 6.29
C LEU A 69 5.85 -9.79 6.70
N GLY A 70 7.16 -9.67 6.91
CA GLY A 70 8.01 -10.77 7.35
C GLY A 70 7.89 -11.13 8.84
N TYR A 71 7.10 -10.39 9.62
CA TYR A 71 6.90 -10.65 11.06
C TYR A 71 5.60 -11.44 11.31
N SER A 72 5.58 -12.23 12.38
CA SER A 72 4.51 -13.20 12.68
C SER A 72 3.16 -12.54 12.95
N LYS A 73 3.13 -11.55 13.86
CA LYS A 73 1.98 -10.68 14.09
C LYS A 73 2.31 -9.31 13.53
N ARG A 74 1.43 -8.80 12.68
CA ARG A 74 1.66 -7.59 11.88
C ARG A 74 0.42 -6.73 11.88
N ILE A 75 0.60 -5.47 12.22
CA ILE A 75 -0.48 -4.51 12.49
C ILE A 75 -0.24 -3.27 11.64
N THR A 76 -1.30 -2.74 11.05
CA THR A 76 -1.27 -1.45 10.36
C THR A 76 -2.31 -0.50 10.93
N VAL A 77 -1.91 0.73 11.24
CA VAL A 77 -2.80 1.81 11.69
C VAL A 77 -3.23 2.63 10.48
N ILE A 78 -4.54 2.75 10.24
CA ILE A 78 -5.11 3.45 9.09
C ILE A 78 -6.12 4.49 9.57
N PRO A 79 -5.99 5.78 9.17
CA PRO A 79 -7.02 6.76 9.48
C PRO A 79 -8.30 6.47 8.69
N VAL A 80 -9.46 6.52 9.33
CA VAL A 80 -10.76 6.31 8.64
C VAL A 80 -11.08 7.43 7.64
N TYR A 81 -10.55 8.63 7.91
CA TYR A 81 -10.80 9.86 7.20
C TYR A 81 -9.59 10.78 7.34
N LYS A 82 -9.20 11.46 6.25
CA LYS A 82 -8.21 12.53 6.29
C LYS A 82 -8.76 13.78 5.61
N GLU A 83 -8.78 14.86 6.38
CA GLU A 83 -9.09 16.21 5.92
C GLU A 83 -7.83 17.07 5.94
N GLU A 84 -7.60 17.81 4.86
CA GLU A 84 -6.49 18.76 4.76
C GLU A 84 -6.95 20.21 4.74
N GLY A 85 -8.25 20.50 4.87
CA GLY A 85 -8.81 21.84 4.78
C GLY A 85 -9.40 22.12 3.40
N LYS A 86 -10.16 23.21 3.24
CA LYS A 86 -10.88 23.55 2.00
C LYS A 86 -9.98 23.67 0.76
N ALA A 87 -8.72 24.07 0.95
CA ALA A 87 -7.71 24.14 -0.11
C ALA A 87 -6.86 22.86 -0.23
N GLY A 88 -7.21 21.83 0.55
CA GLY A 88 -6.53 20.56 0.64
C GLY A 88 -7.32 19.43 0.02
N ASP A 89 -6.82 18.22 0.23
CA ASP A 89 -7.50 17.01 -0.17
C ASP A 89 -8.40 16.43 0.92
N ARG A 90 -9.29 15.55 0.48
CA ARG A 90 -10.16 14.79 1.36
C ARG A 90 -10.21 13.32 0.97
N ASP A 91 -9.74 12.47 1.88
CA ASP A 91 -9.63 11.03 1.65
C ASP A 91 -10.49 10.24 2.65
N TYR A 92 -11.11 9.17 2.17
CA TYR A 92 -11.95 8.27 2.98
C TYR A 92 -11.45 6.83 2.86
N LEU A 93 -11.60 6.06 3.94
CA LEU A 93 -11.36 4.62 3.92
C LEU A 93 -12.22 3.93 2.85
N GLN A 94 -11.64 2.91 2.22
CA GLN A 94 -12.29 2.04 1.26
C GLN A 94 -12.26 0.60 1.75
N TRP A 95 -13.36 -0.13 1.53
CA TRP A 95 -13.51 -1.54 1.90
C TRP A 95 -12.35 -2.40 1.40
N ASP A 96 -11.98 -2.25 0.13
CA ASP A 96 -10.94 -3.08 -0.50
C ASP A 96 -9.55 -2.82 0.11
N THR A 97 -9.36 -1.73 0.87
CA THR A 97 -8.14 -1.50 1.67
C THR A 97 -8.08 -2.48 2.84
N VAL A 98 -9.17 -2.61 3.60
CA VAL A 98 -9.26 -3.56 4.72
C VAL A 98 -9.23 -5.00 4.22
N SER A 99 -9.99 -5.29 3.16
CA SER A 99 -10.00 -6.61 2.51
C SER A 99 -8.59 -7.06 2.10
N LEU A 100 -7.80 -6.16 1.50
CA LEU A 100 -6.42 -6.47 1.10
C LEU A 100 -5.52 -6.77 2.30
N MET A 101 -5.69 -6.03 3.40
CA MET A 101 -4.94 -6.31 4.64
C MET A 101 -5.30 -7.69 5.19
N SER A 102 -6.57 -8.09 5.15
CA SER A 102 -6.99 -9.45 5.53
C SER A 102 -6.38 -10.52 4.62
N LEU A 103 -6.32 -10.31 3.30
CA LEU A 103 -5.67 -11.24 2.37
C LEU A 103 -4.17 -11.41 2.65
N LEU A 104 -3.51 -10.31 3.02
CA LEU A 104 -2.11 -10.30 3.45
C LEU A 104 -1.95 -10.73 4.92
N ASP A 105 -3.04 -11.08 5.61
CA ASP A 105 -3.07 -11.50 7.02
C ASP A 105 -2.42 -10.44 7.95
N VAL A 106 -2.80 -9.19 7.74
CA VAL A 106 -2.41 -7.99 8.49
C VAL A 106 -3.60 -7.47 9.29
N PHE A 107 -3.41 -7.29 10.60
CA PHE A 107 -4.41 -6.70 11.50
C PHE A 107 -4.51 -5.19 11.27
N VAL A 108 -5.72 -4.68 11.10
CA VAL A 108 -5.99 -3.26 10.88
C VAL A 108 -6.44 -2.62 12.18
N VAL A 109 -5.82 -1.51 12.55
CA VAL A 109 -6.35 -0.57 13.55
C VAL A 109 -6.92 0.62 12.80
N LEU A 110 -8.24 0.76 12.82
CA LEU A 110 -8.90 1.96 12.29
C LEU A 110 -8.79 3.09 13.31
N ALA A 111 -8.28 4.25 12.91
CA ALA A 111 -8.00 5.36 13.82
C ALA A 111 -8.49 6.70 13.27
N TYR A 112 -8.37 7.76 14.06
CA TYR A 112 -8.69 9.13 13.67
C TYR A 112 -7.58 10.08 14.12
N TYR A 113 -7.50 11.22 13.44
CA TYR A 113 -6.61 12.31 13.81
C TYR A 113 -7.24 13.18 14.88
N SER A 114 -6.53 13.44 15.97
CA SER A 114 -6.97 14.26 17.11
C SER A 114 -6.35 15.66 17.15
N LYS A 115 -5.23 15.85 16.44
CA LYS A 115 -4.52 17.13 16.34
C LYS A 115 -4.04 17.36 14.91
N ALA A 116 -3.78 18.61 14.57
CA ALA A 116 -3.14 19.03 13.34
C ALA A 116 -2.50 20.42 13.55
N GLU A 117 -1.75 20.87 12.55
CA GLU A 117 -1.15 22.20 12.51
C GLU A 117 -1.65 22.95 11.27
N LYS A 118 -1.64 24.29 11.31
CA LYS A 118 -1.83 25.10 10.10
C LYS A 118 -0.70 24.83 9.12
N HIS A 119 -1.04 24.72 7.84
CA HIS A 119 -0.02 24.73 6.82
C HIS A 119 0.64 26.12 6.78
N SER A 120 1.98 26.16 6.86
CA SER A 120 2.73 27.41 7.03
C SER A 120 2.52 28.42 5.90
N THR A 121 2.31 27.95 4.68
CA THR A 121 2.22 28.81 3.47
C THR A 121 0.92 28.69 2.68
N ARG A 122 0.03 27.75 3.02
CA ARG A 122 -1.18 27.49 2.22
C ARG A 122 -2.39 27.81 3.07
N GLU A 123 -3.11 28.85 2.65
CA GLU A 123 -4.33 29.28 3.30
C GLU A 123 -5.38 28.16 3.30
N ASN A 124 -6.19 28.08 4.36
CA ASN A 124 -7.24 27.09 4.53
C ASN A 124 -6.76 25.64 4.32
N LYS A 125 -5.52 25.37 4.74
CA LYS A 125 -4.91 24.05 4.71
C LYS A 125 -4.30 23.68 6.06
N ILE A 126 -4.49 22.42 6.48
CA ILE A 126 -3.85 21.82 7.66
C ILE A 126 -2.86 20.72 7.26
N THR A 127 -1.86 20.50 8.11
CA THR A 127 -0.78 19.52 7.94
C THR A 127 -0.45 18.88 9.29
N ASN A 128 0.53 17.96 9.30
CA ASN A 128 1.07 17.33 10.52
C ASN A 128 -0.03 16.75 11.42
N GLN A 129 -1.04 16.12 10.81
CA GLN A 129 -2.12 15.47 11.54
C GLN A 129 -1.57 14.35 12.43
N GLN A 130 -1.98 14.31 13.71
CA GLN A 130 -1.52 13.34 14.70
C GLN A 130 -2.70 12.47 15.19
N PHE A 131 -2.48 11.17 15.23
CA PHE A 131 -3.44 10.21 15.75
C PHE A 131 -3.66 10.42 17.24
N ASP A 132 -4.84 10.04 17.71
CA ASP A 132 -5.06 9.78 19.12
C ASP A 132 -4.22 8.57 19.57
N SER A 133 -3.07 8.83 20.19
CA SER A 133 -2.12 7.78 20.56
C SER A 133 -2.65 6.87 21.66
N GLU A 134 -3.44 7.40 22.61
CA GLU A 134 -4.02 6.59 23.68
C GLU A 134 -5.00 5.57 23.09
N TYR A 135 -5.86 6.01 22.17
CA TYR A 135 -6.75 5.13 21.43
C TYR A 135 -5.97 4.04 20.67
N VAL A 136 -4.90 4.41 19.94
CA VAL A 136 -4.08 3.44 19.21
C VAL A 136 -3.43 2.43 20.16
N CYS A 137 -2.84 2.87 21.28
CA CYS A 137 -2.24 1.98 22.28
C CYS A 137 -3.26 0.97 22.84
N LYS A 138 -4.48 1.42 23.12
CA LYS A 138 -5.55 0.52 23.56
C LYS A 138 -5.83 -0.57 22.52
N LYS A 139 -5.97 -0.20 21.25
CA LYS A 139 -6.19 -1.17 20.15
C LYS A 139 -5.01 -2.12 19.95
N LEU A 140 -3.78 -1.63 20.07
CA LEU A 140 -2.58 -2.49 20.00
C LEU A 140 -2.54 -3.51 21.15
N THR A 141 -2.97 -3.12 22.35
CA THR A 141 -3.10 -4.02 23.50
C THR A 141 -4.18 -5.08 23.26
N GLU A 142 -5.34 -4.68 22.72
CA GLU A 142 -6.39 -5.64 22.35
C GLU A 142 -5.90 -6.68 21.32
N ILE A 143 -5.14 -6.24 20.30
CA ILE A 143 -4.60 -7.12 19.26
C ILE A 143 -3.48 -8.03 19.81
N SER A 144 -2.65 -7.57 20.77
CA SER A 144 -1.57 -8.40 21.30
C SER A 144 -2.12 -9.71 21.90
N GLU A 145 -3.25 -9.61 22.60
CA GLU A 145 -3.94 -10.74 23.23
C GLU A 145 -4.89 -11.49 22.28
N TYR A 146 -5.20 -10.92 21.12
CA TYR A 146 -6.13 -11.53 20.16
C TYR A 146 -5.55 -12.80 19.53
N GLN A 147 -6.35 -13.88 19.58
CA GLN A 147 -5.94 -15.23 19.15
C GLN A 147 -6.48 -15.62 17.77
N SER A 148 -7.56 -14.99 17.31
CA SER A 148 -8.16 -15.31 16.00
C SER A 148 -7.42 -14.63 14.85
N SER A 149 -7.90 -14.86 13.62
CA SER A 149 -7.23 -14.38 12.41
C SER A 149 -7.33 -12.86 12.22
N ALA A 150 -6.43 -12.31 11.40
CA ALA A 150 -6.51 -10.92 10.94
C ALA A 150 -7.84 -10.64 10.21
N LEU A 151 -8.38 -11.61 9.47
CA LEU A 151 -9.68 -11.47 8.81
C LEU A 151 -10.79 -11.21 9.84
N ASP A 152 -10.89 -12.04 10.87
CA ASP A 152 -11.95 -11.92 11.89
C ASP A 152 -11.86 -10.57 12.62
N TRP A 153 -10.63 -10.19 12.99
CA TRP A 153 -10.38 -8.88 13.60
C TRP A 153 -10.78 -7.73 12.69
N ASN A 154 -10.37 -7.77 11.42
CA ASN A 154 -10.62 -6.70 10.46
C ASN A 154 -12.11 -6.55 10.15
N MET A 155 -12.84 -7.66 10.07
CA MET A 155 -14.30 -7.66 9.91
C MET A 155 -14.98 -7.01 11.12
N ARG A 156 -14.56 -7.37 12.32
CA ARG A 156 -15.02 -6.75 13.58
C ARG A 156 -14.74 -5.26 13.63
N GLU A 157 -13.54 -4.83 13.23
CA GLU A 157 -13.18 -3.40 13.18
C GLU A 157 -14.10 -2.62 12.24
N VAL A 158 -14.48 -3.18 11.09
CA VAL A 158 -15.38 -2.51 10.15
C VAL A 158 -16.83 -2.53 10.64
N SER A 159 -17.31 -3.62 11.23
CA SER A 159 -18.71 -3.72 11.69
C SER A 159 -18.98 -2.97 12.99
N GLU A 160 -18.06 -3.03 13.96
CA GLU A 160 -18.26 -2.52 15.32
C GLU A 160 -17.59 -1.15 15.53
N SER A 161 -16.30 -1.01 15.13
CA SER A 161 -15.51 0.18 15.46
C SER A 161 -15.75 1.34 14.48
N LEU A 162 -15.78 1.06 13.17
CA LEU A 162 -15.81 2.07 12.12
C LEU A 162 -16.96 3.10 12.24
N PRO A 163 -18.23 2.72 12.51
CA PRO A 163 -19.31 3.70 12.64
C PRO A 163 -19.02 4.77 13.71
N THR A 164 -18.55 4.33 14.89
CA THR A 164 -18.23 5.25 15.99
C THR A 164 -16.97 6.07 15.72
N LEU A 165 -16.00 5.51 14.98
CA LEU A 165 -14.77 6.21 14.62
C LEU A 165 -15.00 7.32 13.60
N VAL A 166 -15.95 7.15 12.68
CA VAL A 166 -16.32 8.23 11.74
C VAL A 166 -16.90 9.42 12.51
N GLU A 167 -17.74 9.18 13.52
CA GLU A 167 -18.26 10.25 14.38
C GLU A 167 -17.16 10.96 15.17
N LYS A 168 -16.23 10.18 15.73
CA LYS A 168 -15.06 10.75 16.42
C LYS A 168 -14.19 11.57 15.48
N ALA A 169 -13.97 11.09 14.25
CA ALA A 169 -13.21 11.81 13.25
C ALA A 169 -13.90 13.12 12.84
N LYS A 170 -15.22 13.11 12.59
CA LYS A 170 -16.02 14.31 12.28
C LYS A 170 -15.87 15.35 13.39
N LYS A 171 -16.14 14.95 14.63
CA LYS A 171 -16.03 15.83 15.81
C LYS A 171 -14.62 16.38 15.99
N SER A 172 -13.61 15.51 15.88
CA SER A 172 -12.22 15.89 16.04
C SER A 172 -11.78 16.93 15.01
N TYR A 173 -12.14 16.75 13.74
CA TYR A 173 -11.84 17.75 12.72
C TYR A 173 -12.59 19.06 12.94
N GLY A 174 -13.82 19.03 13.45
CA GLY A 174 -14.52 20.24 13.91
C GLY A 174 -13.74 20.97 15.02
N CYS A 175 -13.22 20.24 16.01
CA CYS A 175 -12.37 20.82 17.06
C CYS A 175 -11.06 21.41 16.50
N ILE A 176 -10.42 20.71 15.55
CA ILE A 176 -9.20 21.19 14.87
C ILE A 176 -9.50 22.47 14.08
N SER A 177 -10.59 22.49 13.32
CA SER A 177 -11.06 23.65 12.55
C SER A 177 -11.22 24.87 13.44
N ASN A 178 -11.95 24.71 14.56
CA ASN A 178 -12.22 25.80 15.50
C ASN A 178 -10.94 26.28 16.21
N LYS A 179 -10.12 25.34 16.69
CA LYS A 179 -8.88 25.66 17.40
C LYS A 179 -7.88 26.39 16.50
N LEU A 180 -7.79 25.96 15.25
CA LEU A 180 -6.89 26.56 14.29
C LEU A 180 -7.55 27.75 13.60
N ASP A 181 -8.85 27.99 13.64
CA ASP A 181 -9.50 29.00 12.78
C ASP A 181 -9.11 28.77 11.31
N ILE A 182 -9.48 27.59 10.81
CA ILE A 182 -9.28 27.15 9.42
C ILE A 182 -10.58 26.59 8.88
N GLU A 183 -10.98 27.05 7.69
CA GLU A 183 -12.14 26.50 7.00
C GLU A 183 -11.83 25.10 6.45
N LEU A 184 -12.60 24.11 6.89
CA LEU A 184 -12.58 22.76 6.30
C LEU A 184 -13.58 22.68 5.16
N HIS A 185 -13.55 21.58 4.43
CA HIS A 185 -14.62 21.33 3.50
C HIS A 185 -15.98 21.08 4.21
N GLY A 186 -17.08 21.32 3.50
CA GLY A 186 -18.43 21.05 3.99
C GLY A 186 -18.70 19.57 4.35
N GLU A 187 -19.66 19.37 5.25
CA GLU A 187 -19.92 18.08 5.92
C GLU A 187 -20.57 17.01 5.01
N ASP A 188 -21.19 17.39 3.89
CA ASP A 188 -21.87 16.47 2.97
C ASP A 188 -21.06 15.22 2.62
N GLY A 189 -19.74 15.39 2.45
CA GLY A 189 -18.85 14.30 2.10
C GLY A 189 -18.74 13.24 3.19
N ILE A 190 -18.57 13.67 4.45
CA ILE A 190 -18.41 12.77 5.60
C ILE A 190 -19.76 12.18 6.01
N GLU A 191 -20.85 12.93 5.85
CA GLU A 191 -22.20 12.42 6.08
C GLU A 191 -22.60 11.36 5.06
N LYS A 192 -22.29 11.58 3.77
CA LYS A 192 -22.46 10.55 2.74
C LYS A 192 -21.60 9.32 3.00
N PHE A 193 -20.46 9.46 3.68
CA PHE A 193 -19.62 8.34 4.07
C PHE A 193 -20.21 7.59 5.27
N GLN A 194 -20.61 8.30 6.31
CA GLN A 194 -21.29 7.78 7.50
C GLN A 194 -22.56 7.01 7.14
N ASN A 195 -23.44 7.58 6.29
CA ASN A 195 -24.68 6.94 5.87
C ASN A 195 -24.46 5.61 5.13
N LYS A 196 -23.33 5.47 4.42
CA LYS A 196 -22.98 4.22 3.73
C LYS A 196 -22.46 3.14 4.66
N ILE A 197 -21.85 3.54 5.77
CA ILE A 197 -21.36 2.63 6.81
C ILE A 197 -22.51 2.21 7.71
N ALA A 198 -23.39 3.14 8.07
CA ALA A 198 -24.52 2.90 8.96
C ALA A 198 -25.59 1.99 8.35
N SER A 199 -25.70 1.92 7.02
CA SER A 199 -26.70 1.08 6.35
C SER A 199 -26.37 -0.40 6.43
N SER A 200 -25.16 -0.81 6.03
CA SER A 200 -24.61 -2.17 6.25
C SER A 200 -23.16 -2.26 5.77
N VAL A 201 -22.46 -3.31 6.22
CA VAL A 201 -21.13 -3.68 5.70
C VAL A 201 -21.17 -3.90 4.18
N ASP A 202 -22.22 -4.54 3.66
CA ASP A 202 -22.40 -4.77 2.23
C ASP A 202 -22.57 -3.47 1.44
N ALA A 203 -23.36 -2.52 1.95
CA ALA A 203 -23.54 -1.22 1.32
C ALA A 203 -22.22 -0.44 1.26
N PHE A 204 -21.42 -0.48 2.33
CA PHE A 204 -20.08 0.08 2.33
C PHE A 204 -19.18 -0.60 1.29
N MET A 205 -19.17 -1.93 1.24
CA MET A 205 -18.41 -2.71 0.26
C MET A 205 -18.79 -2.35 -1.19
N HIS A 206 -20.07 -2.42 -1.55
CA HIS A 206 -20.53 -2.15 -2.91
C HIS A 206 -20.20 -0.72 -3.35
N SER A 207 -20.44 0.26 -2.48
CA SER A 207 -20.15 1.66 -2.80
C SER A 207 -18.65 1.94 -2.92
N SER A 208 -17.83 1.26 -2.11
CA SER A 208 -16.37 1.32 -2.21
C SER A 208 -15.88 0.74 -3.54
N ARG A 209 -16.37 -0.44 -3.93
CA ARG A 209 -16.00 -1.10 -5.19
C ARG A 209 -16.38 -0.28 -6.42
N HIS A 210 -17.54 0.38 -6.38
CA HIS A 210 -17.93 1.32 -7.44
C HIS A 210 -16.91 2.47 -7.58
N LYS A 211 -16.49 3.08 -6.48
CA LYS A 211 -15.44 4.13 -6.49
C LYS A 211 -14.09 3.60 -6.95
N ALA A 212 -13.72 2.38 -6.56
CA ALA A 212 -12.47 1.75 -6.98
C ALA A 212 -12.44 1.51 -8.50
N LYS A 213 -13.53 1.00 -9.08
CA LYS A 213 -13.68 0.84 -10.54
C LYS A 213 -13.57 2.19 -11.28
N GLN A 214 -14.18 3.25 -10.76
CA GLN A 214 -14.04 4.59 -11.33
C GLN A 214 -12.60 5.12 -11.24
N ALA A 215 -11.89 4.86 -10.13
CA ALA A 215 -10.50 5.25 -9.96
C ALA A 215 -9.58 4.52 -10.95
N GLN A 216 -9.76 3.21 -11.11
CA GLN A 216 -9.07 2.40 -12.11
C GLN A 216 -9.26 2.96 -13.53
N GLN A 217 -10.50 3.35 -13.89
CA GLN A 217 -10.77 3.93 -15.21
C GLN A 217 -10.02 5.25 -15.42
N ARG A 218 -9.98 6.12 -14.41
CA ARG A 218 -9.22 7.38 -14.49
C ARG A 218 -7.72 7.13 -14.63
N GLU A 219 -7.18 6.20 -13.84
CA GLU A 219 -5.76 5.84 -13.86
C GLU A 219 -5.36 5.22 -15.20
N PHE A 220 -6.21 4.34 -15.76
CA PHE A 220 -6.02 3.77 -17.09
C PHE A 220 -5.96 4.85 -18.19
N SER A 221 -6.81 5.87 -18.10
CA SER A 221 -6.83 6.99 -19.06
C SER A 221 -5.72 8.03 -18.86
N THR A 222 -4.96 7.96 -17.76
CA THR A 222 -3.91 8.94 -17.44
C THR A 222 -2.55 8.41 -17.85
N LEU A 223 -1.81 9.19 -18.64
CA LEU A 223 -0.38 8.98 -18.89
C LEU A 223 0.41 9.49 -17.67
N GLN A 224 1.23 8.63 -17.06
CA GLN A 224 2.02 9.00 -15.89
C GLN A 224 3.45 9.37 -16.32
N PRO A 225 3.88 10.65 -16.21
CA PRO A 225 5.21 11.10 -16.68
C PRO A 225 6.39 10.50 -15.90
N LYS A 226 6.10 9.85 -14.76
CA LYS A 226 7.07 9.15 -13.91
C LYS A 226 7.24 7.67 -14.29
N GLU A 227 6.64 7.25 -15.39
CA GLU A 227 6.81 5.92 -15.95
C GLU A 227 7.49 6.06 -17.30
N HIS A 228 8.62 5.37 -17.49
CA HIS A 228 9.23 5.26 -18.80
C HIS A 228 8.70 3.99 -19.47
N LEU A 229 7.67 4.16 -20.28
CA LEU A 229 6.95 3.05 -20.91
C LEU A 229 7.53 2.73 -22.29
N GLN A 230 7.74 1.44 -22.59
CA GLN A 230 8.17 0.96 -23.90
C GLN A 230 7.01 0.81 -24.89
N THR A 231 5.78 0.67 -24.39
CA THR A 231 4.57 0.46 -25.19
C THR A 231 3.37 1.16 -24.55
N ASP A 232 2.38 1.56 -25.35
CA ASP A 232 1.09 2.09 -24.89
C ASP A 232 0.11 0.96 -24.48
N SER A 233 0.61 -0.05 -23.78
CA SER A 233 -0.09 -1.32 -23.53
C SER A 233 -0.84 -1.38 -22.19
N LYS A 234 -0.99 -0.25 -21.48
CA LYS A 234 -1.63 -0.18 -20.16
C LYS A 234 -2.89 -1.04 -20.07
N ALA A 235 -3.10 -1.70 -18.93
CA ALA A 235 -4.25 -2.57 -18.74
C ALA A 235 -4.92 -2.40 -17.39
N LYS A 236 -6.22 -2.71 -17.36
CA LYS A 236 -6.99 -2.87 -16.14
C LYS A 236 -6.89 -4.33 -15.73
N ILE A 237 -6.61 -4.59 -14.45
CA ILE A 237 -6.66 -5.91 -13.86
C ILE A 237 -7.64 -5.90 -12.69
N THR A 238 -8.59 -6.83 -12.72
CA THR A 238 -9.51 -7.12 -11.62
C THR A 238 -9.13 -8.44 -11.01
N ILE A 239 -8.82 -8.42 -9.70
CA ILE A 239 -8.42 -9.60 -8.94
C ILE A 239 -9.51 -9.89 -7.91
N THR A 240 -10.04 -11.11 -7.88
CA THR A 240 -10.87 -11.58 -6.75
C THR A 240 -10.10 -12.60 -5.91
N ASP A 241 -10.43 -12.73 -4.63
CA ASP A 241 -9.79 -13.72 -3.76
C ASP A 241 -10.80 -14.66 -3.08
N TYR A 242 -10.26 -15.69 -2.44
CA TYR A 242 -11.02 -16.72 -1.71
C TYR A 242 -11.66 -16.23 -0.40
N LEU A 243 -11.31 -15.02 0.08
CA LEU A 243 -11.91 -14.37 1.26
C LEU A 243 -13.05 -13.42 0.88
N GLY A 244 -13.41 -13.33 -0.41
CA GLY A 244 -14.46 -12.45 -0.91
C GLY A 244 -13.98 -11.05 -1.30
N GLY A 245 -12.67 -10.81 -1.36
CA GLY A 245 -12.06 -9.56 -1.82
C GLY A 245 -12.19 -9.33 -3.33
N CYS A 246 -12.18 -8.06 -3.75
CA CYS A 246 -12.22 -7.66 -5.16
C CYS A 246 -11.40 -6.38 -5.36
N TYR A 247 -10.33 -6.46 -6.12
CA TYR A 247 -9.34 -5.40 -6.27
C TYR A 247 -9.25 -4.93 -7.71
N TYR A 248 -9.51 -3.65 -7.91
CA TYR A 248 -9.38 -2.96 -9.20
C TYR A 248 -8.04 -2.23 -9.26
N PHE A 249 -7.09 -2.77 -10.03
CA PHE A 249 -5.77 -2.17 -10.25
C PHE A 249 -5.54 -1.88 -11.73
N THR A 250 -4.52 -1.09 -12.04
CA THR A 250 -3.94 -1.01 -13.38
C THR A 250 -2.54 -1.60 -13.38
N THR A 251 -2.13 -2.14 -14.52
CA THR A 251 -0.74 -2.46 -14.84
C THR A 251 -0.22 -1.42 -15.82
N ASP A 252 1.01 -0.94 -15.62
CA ASP A 252 1.58 0.15 -16.41
C ASP A 252 1.85 -0.30 -17.85
N GLU A 253 2.39 -1.52 -18.02
CA GLU A 253 2.50 -2.20 -19.30
C GLU A 253 2.03 -3.66 -19.18
N ILE A 254 1.71 -4.25 -20.34
CA ILE A 254 1.56 -5.69 -20.49
C ILE A 254 2.38 -6.16 -21.68
N GLU A 255 2.80 -7.41 -21.66
CA GLU A 255 3.43 -8.06 -22.81
C GLU A 255 2.93 -9.50 -22.90
N ILE A 256 2.49 -9.94 -24.08
CA ILE A 256 2.07 -11.33 -24.32
C ILE A 256 3.19 -12.05 -25.06
N LYS A 257 3.71 -13.12 -24.46
CA LYS A 257 4.75 -13.98 -25.03
C LYS A 257 4.28 -15.42 -25.03
N GLY A 258 3.76 -15.89 -26.17
CA GLY A 258 3.10 -17.19 -26.25
C GLY A 258 1.94 -17.27 -25.25
N ASN A 259 2.00 -18.22 -24.31
CA ASN A 259 0.99 -18.37 -23.24
C ASN A 259 1.28 -17.52 -21.99
N GLN A 260 2.36 -16.74 -21.96
CA GLN A 260 2.71 -15.90 -20.82
C GLN A 260 2.13 -14.50 -20.97
N LEU A 261 1.49 -13.99 -19.90
CA LEU A 261 1.07 -12.60 -19.77
C LEU A 261 1.96 -11.92 -18.74
N LEU A 262 2.87 -11.07 -19.21
CA LEU A 262 3.74 -10.28 -18.36
C LEU A 262 2.94 -9.08 -17.84
N LEU A 263 2.83 -8.98 -16.52
CA LEU A 263 2.17 -7.89 -15.81
C LEU A 263 3.25 -6.95 -15.29
N ILE A 264 3.44 -5.80 -15.95
CA ILE A 264 4.58 -4.93 -15.71
C ILE A 264 4.15 -3.71 -14.90
N GLU A 265 4.74 -3.57 -13.72
CA GLU A 265 4.72 -2.33 -12.93
C GLU A 265 6.05 -1.62 -13.13
N ALA A 266 6.03 -0.33 -13.49
CA ALA A 266 7.21 0.46 -13.78
C ALA A 266 7.47 1.51 -12.71
N LYS A 267 8.73 1.68 -12.30
CA LYS A 267 9.21 2.79 -11.46
C LYS A 267 10.42 3.42 -12.12
N HIS A 268 10.43 4.73 -12.26
CA HIS A 268 11.51 5.47 -12.91
C HIS A 268 12.14 6.50 -11.98
N THR A 269 13.42 6.78 -12.19
CA THR A 269 14.13 7.91 -11.58
C THR A 269 15.03 8.60 -12.60
N LYS A 270 15.10 9.93 -12.54
CA LYS A 270 15.98 10.74 -13.39
C LYS A 270 17.34 11.01 -12.75
N ASN A 271 17.42 10.95 -11.43
CA ASN A 271 18.54 11.54 -10.67
C ASN A 271 19.33 10.51 -9.86
N THR A 272 18.83 9.28 -9.74
CA THR A 272 19.43 8.22 -8.93
C THR A 272 19.58 6.93 -9.73
N LYS A 273 20.46 6.03 -9.30
CA LYS A 273 20.72 4.76 -10.00
C LYS A 273 19.58 3.74 -9.83
N LEU A 274 18.72 3.94 -8.83
CA LEU A 274 17.51 3.16 -8.57
C LEU A 274 16.40 4.10 -8.09
N PRO A 275 15.13 3.79 -8.38
CA PRO A 275 13.99 4.43 -7.73
C PRO A 275 14.09 4.33 -6.20
N SER A 276 13.31 5.13 -5.47
CA SER A 276 13.35 5.08 -4.01
C SER A 276 12.92 3.71 -3.50
N MET A 277 13.46 3.27 -2.36
CA MET A 277 13.03 2.01 -1.76
C MET A 277 11.52 2.00 -1.42
N ALA A 278 10.92 3.17 -1.16
CA ALA A 278 9.48 3.27 -0.97
C ALA A 278 8.69 2.96 -2.27
N ASP A 279 9.13 3.52 -3.41
CA ASP A 279 8.55 3.21 -4.73
C ASP A 279 8.70 1.73 -5.08
N ILE A 280 9.87 1.16 -4.80
CA ILE A 280 10.19 -0.25 -5.10
C ILE A 280 9.32 -1.17 -4.26
N LYS A 281 9.23 -0.95 -2.94
CA LYS A 281 8.41 -1.77 -2.04
C LYS A 281 6.92 -1.68 -2.31
N ASP A 282 6.45 -0.50 -2.73
CA ASP A 282 5.07 -0.32 -3.22
C ASP A 282 4.79 -1.21 -4.44
N GLY A 283 5.71 -1.24 -5.41
CA GLY A 283 5.67 -2.17 -6.54
C GLY A 283 5.76 -3.64 -6.14
N LEU A 284 6.67 -3.99 -5.22
CA LEU A 284 6.83 -5.36 -4.72
C LEU A 284 5.56 -5.87 -4.04
N LEU A 285 4.80 -5.03 -3.31
CA LEU A 285 3.53 -5.45 -2.73
C LEU A 285 2.52 -5.86 -3.83
N LYS A 286 2.47 -5.14 -4.95
CA LYS A 286 1.65 -5.59 -6.11
C LYS A 286 2.18 -6.91 -6.67
N MET A 287 3.50 -7.10 -6.73
CA MET A 287 4.10 -8.36 -7.20
C MET A 287 3.77 -9.56 -6.31
N ILE A 288 3.58 -9.37 -4.99
CA ILE A 288 3.04 -10.41 -4.09
C ILE A 288 1.69 -10.91 -4.62
N LEU A 289 0.80 -10.00 -5.02
CA LEU A 289 -0.50 -10.37 -5.58
C LEU A 289 -0.34 -11.06 -6.93
N TYR A 290 0.47 -10.48 -7.83
CA TYR A 290 0.62 -10.96 -9.21
C TYR A 290 1.29 -12.33 -9.31
N SER A 291 2.22 -12.65 -8.40
CA SER A 291 2.85 -13.98 -8.28
C SER A 291 1.91 -15.07 -7.76
N ASN A 292 0.78 -14.68 -7.16
CA ASN A 292 -0.22 -15.59 -6.59
C ASN A 292 -1.50 -15.68 -7.44
N LEU A 293 -1.51 -15.10 -8.65
CA LEU A 293 -2.67 -15.15 -9.53
C LEU A 293 -2.85 -16.52 -10.16
N GLU A 294 -4.10 -16.96 -10.18
CA GLU A 294 -4.62 -18.13 -10.87
C GLU A 294 -5.76 -17.70 -11.80
N ASN A 295 -6.08 -18.53 -12.79
CA ASN A 295 -7.19 -18.30 -13.74
C ASN A 295 -7.14 -16.93 -14.41
N VAL A 296 -5.93 -16.50 -14.82
CA VAL A 296 -5.73 -15.21 -15.48
C VAL A 296 -6.27 -15.28 -16.89
N THR A 297 -7.23 -14.41 -17.20
CA THR A 297 -7.92 -14.38 -18.49
C THR A 297 -7.94 -13.00 -19.12
N VAL A 298 -7.80 -12.98 -20.44
CA VAL A 298 -7.90 -11.80 -21.30
C VAL A 298 -8.80 -12.16 -22.48
N LYS A 299 -9.93 -11.46 -22.66
CA LYS A 299 -10.92 -11.78 -23.71
C LYS A 299 -11.23 -13.29 -23.74
N ASN A 300 -11.47 -13.90 -22.57
CA ASN A 300 -11.75 -15.33 -22.37
C ASN A 300 -10.61 -16.32 -22.72
N HIS A 301 -9.41 -15.84 -23.07
CA HIS A 301 -8.24 -16.68 -23.25
C HIS A 301 -7.44 -16.75 -21.96
N GLN A 302 -7.02 -17.94 -21.55
CA GLN A 302 -6.20 -18.14 -20.35
C GLN A 302 -4.73 -17.86 -20.63
N TYR A 303 -4.05 -17.29 -19.64
CA TYR A 303 -2.61 -17.02 -19.68
C TYR A 303 -1.95 -17.42 -18.36
N SER A 304 -0.65 -17.75 -18.44
CA SER A 304 0.21 -17.88 -17.28
C SER A 304 0.75 -16.48 -16.91
N PRO A 305 0.43 -15.93 -15.72
CA PRO A 305 0.92 -14.61 -15.34
C PRO A 305 2.42 -14.65 -15.04
N VAL A 306 3.12 -13.60 -15.46
CA VAL A 306 4.52 -13.35 -15.11
C VAL A 306 4.60 -11.96 -14.46
N PRO A 307 4.74 -11.86 -13.13
CA PRO A 307 4.91 -10.57 -12.46
C PRO A 307 6.26 -9.95 -12.84
N VAL A 308 6.24 -8.69 -13.29
CA VAL A 308 7.44 -7.95 -13.66
C VAL A 308 7.47 -6.61 -12.93
N LEU A 309 8.56 -6.37 -12.18
CA LEU A 309 8.86 -5.05 -11.64
C LEU A 309 10.00 -4.44 -12.47
N LYS A 310 9.67 -3.39 -13.23
CA LYS A 310 10.60 -2.68 -14.11
C LYS A 310 11.09 -1.42 -13.42
N LEU A 311 12.39 -1.35 -13.14
CA LEU A 311 13.05 -0.23 -12.49
C LEU A 311 13.96 0.45 -13.51
N THR A 312 13.64 1.68 -13.91
CA THR A 312 14.43 2.40 -14.92
C THR A 312 15.13 3.62 -14.33
N SER A 313 16.27 3.97 -14.91
CA SER A 313 17.04 5.16 -14.52
C SER A 313 17.70 5.83 -15.72
N SER A 314 17.68 7.16 -15.78
CA SER A 314 18.37 7.92 -16.83
C SER A 314 19.89 8.03 -16.65
N ILE A 315 20.45 7.49 -15.57
CA ILE A 315 21.88 7.62 -15.26
C ILE A 315 22.64 6.29 -15.19
N ILE A 316 21.97 5.18 -15.48
CA ILE A 316 22.61 3.86 -15.60
C ILE A 316 22.63 3.45 -17.07
N SER A 317 23.54 2.55 -17.42
CA SER A 317 23.65 1.99 -18.76
C SER A 317 23.55 0.48 -18.71
N GLY A 318 23.00 -0.10 -19.78
CA GLY A 318 22.76 -1.53 -19.88
C GLY A 318 21.51 -1.98 -19.12
N LYS A 319 21.38 -3.30 -18.99
CA LYS A 319 20.22 -3.97 -18.42
C LYS A 319 20.65 -5.20 -17.62
N ILE A 320 19.98 -5.42 -16.50
CA ILE A 320 20.12 -6.64 -15.69
C ILE A 320 18.75 -7.12 -15.23
N THR A 321 18.64 -8.42 -14.93
CA THR A 321 17.39 -9.00 -14.42
C THR A 321 17.63 -9.90 -13.22
N SER A 322 16.56 -10.25 -12.48
CA SER A 322 16.64 -11.26 -11.41
C SER A 322 17.10 -12.63 -11.91
N GLN A 323 16.97 -12.92 -13.21
CA GLN A 323 17.41 -14.17 -13.84
C GLN A 323 18.87 -14.13 -14.32
N SER A 324 19.52 -12.97 -14.28
CA SER A 324 20.91 -12.83 -14.71
C SER A 324 21.87 -13.58 -13.78
N SER A 325 22.93 -14.12 -14.38
CA SER A 325 24.02 -14.83 -13.71
C SER A 325 24.82 -13.90 -12.79
N ARG A 326 25.58 -14.48 -11.86
CA ARG A 326 26.44 -13.69 -10.96
C ARG A 326 27.45 -12.84 -11.73
N LYS A 327 28.04 -13.39 -12.79
CA LYS A 327 29.00 -12.67 -13.65
C LYS A 327 28.38 -11.44 -14.32
N GLU A 328 27.17 -11.57 -14.86
CA GLU A 328 26.45 -10.44 -15.48
C GLU A 328 26.11 -9.36 -14.45
N ILE A 329 25.69 -9.75 -13.24
CA ILE A 329 25.40 -8.82 -12.16
C ILE A 329 26.65 -8.07 -11.71
N ASP A 330 27.77 -8.77 -11.53
CA ASP A 330 29.04 -8.14 -11.14
C ASP A 330 29.53 -7.17 -12.23
N CYS A 331 29.40 -7.54 -13.50
CA CYS A 331 29.70 -6.65 -14.63
C CYS A 331 28.81 -5.40 -14.61
N PHE A 332 27.50 -5.56 -14.41
CA PHE A 332 26.56 -4.43 -14.31
C PHE A 332 26.86 -3.51 -13.13
N ILE A 333 27.21 -4.09 -11.96
CA ILE A 333 27.62 -3.36 -10.76
C ILE A 333 28.88 -2.53 -11.02
N GLN A 334 29.87 -3.11 -11.67
CA GLN A 334 31.13 -2.43 -12.01
C GLN A 334 30.89 -1.32 -13.03
N GLN A 335 30.21 -1.62 -14.14
CA GLN A 335 29.88 -0.66 -15.20
C GLN A 335 29.13 0.56 -14.65
N ASN A 336 28.16 0.33 -13.78
CA ASN A 336 27.34 1.39 -13.19
C ASN A 336 27.84 1.86 -11.83
N GLN A 337 29.04 1.47 -11.40
CA GLN A 337 29.69 1.89 -10.15
C GLN A 337 28.75 1.83 -8.92
N TYR A 338 28.05 0.71 -8.72
CA TYR A 338 27.26 0.50 -7.50
C TYR A 338 28.20 0.19 -6.33
N GLN A 339 28.09 0.96 -5.23
CA GLN A 339 28.94 0.83 -4.04
C GLN A 339 28.12 0.98 -2.75
N GLY A 340 28.66 0.45 -1.65
CA GLY A 340 28.06 0.53 -0.32
C GLY A 340 26.59 0.10 -0.29
N LYS A 341 25.74 0.92 0.33
CA LYS A 341 24.29 0.65 0.45
C LYS A 341 23.60 0.43 -0.90
N LYS A 342 23.96 1.16 -1.96
CA LYS A 342 23.30 1.01 -3.27
C LYS A 342 23.57 -0.36 -3.90
N LYS A 343 24.75 -0.94 -3.67
CA LYS A 343 25.08 -2.29 -4.10
C LYS A 343 24.24 -3.32 -3.32
N ILE A 344 24.16 -3.16 -1.99
CA ILE A 344 23.36 -4.03 -1.12
C ILE A 344 21.88 -3.98 -1.54
N ASP A 345 21.33 -2.78 -1.75
CA ASP A 345 19.94 -2.60 -2.18
C ASP A 345 19.70 -3.28 -3.56
N LEU A 346 20.61 -3.11 -4.52
CA LEU A 346 20.52 -3.77 -5.84
C LEU A 346 20.48 -5.30 -5.71
N GLU A 347 21.42 -5.86 -4.96
CA GLU A 347 21.52 -7.31 -4.75
C GLU A 347 20.28 -7.85 -4.00
N TYR A 348 19.80 -7.13 -2.99
CA TYR A 348 18.56 -7.44 -2.28
C TYR A 348 17.36 -7.49 -3.24
N ILE A 349 17.16 -6.48 -4.08
CA ILE A 349 16.03 -6.43 -5.01
C ILE A 349 16.07 -7.60 -6.00
N LEU A 350 17.25 -7.90 -6.57
CA LEU A 350 17.40 -9.04 -7.48
C LEU A 350 17.11 -10.37 -6.78
N GLN A 351 17.53 -10.50 -5.51
CA GLN A 351 17.26 -11.69 -4.72
C GLN A 351 15.77 -11.83 -4.35
N GLU A 352 15.09 -10.73 -4.03
CA GLU A 352 13.62 -10.71 -3.85
C GLU A 352 12.93 -11.25 -5.10
N GLY A 353 13.41 -10.85 -6.28
CA GLY A 353 12.95 -11.37 -7.57
C GLY A 353 13.06 -12.89 -7.68
N ARG A 354 14.24 -13.42 -7.39
CA ARG A 354 14.54 -14.86 -7.49
C ARG A 354 13.71 -15.69 -6.52
N ASN A 355 13.64 -15.26 -5.26
CA ASN A 355 12.96 -16.00 -4.20
C ASN A 355 11.45 -16.11 -4.46
N ASN A 356 10.86 -15.11 -5.12
CA ASN A 356 9.42 -14.98 -5.25
C ASN A 356 8.90 -15.14 -6.68
N ASN A 357 9.73 -15.65 -7.61
CA ASN A 357 9.40 -15.80 -9.03
C ASN A 357 8.92 -14.50 -9.68
N ILE A 358 9.53 -13.38 -9.30
CA ILE A 358 9.29 -12.06 -9.88
C ILE A 358 10.43 -11.72 -10.82
N LEU A 359 10.08 -11.34 -12.05
CA LEU A 359 11.06 -10.81 -12.99
C LEU A 359 11.35 -9.35 -12.65
N ILE A 360 12.43 -9.11 -11.92
CA ILE A 360 12.95 -7.76 -11.75
C ILE A 360 13.72 -7.40 -13.02
N ARG A 361 13.42 -6.25 -13.62
CA ARG A 361 14.17 -5.68 -14.74
C ARG A 361 14.75 -4.34 -14.30
N ILE A 362 16.06 -4.18 -14.37
CA ILE A 362 16.73 -2.91 -14.05
C ILE A 362 17.46 -2.46 -15.31
N GLU A 363 17.12 -1.30 -15.86
CA GLU A 363 17.67 -0.85 -17.15
C GLU A 363 17.82 0.67 -17.25
N GLY A 364 18.83 1.09 -18.02
CA GLY A 364 19.05 2.48 -18.40
C GLY A 364 18.08 2.94 -19.50
N VAL A 365 17.60 4.19 -19.43
CA VAL A 365 16.64 4.78 -20.40
C VAL A 365 16.95 6.22 -20.77
#